data_AF-A0A3L8AZK5-F1
#
_entry.id   AF-A0A3L8AZK5-F1
#
_cell.length_a   1.000
_cell.length_b   1.000
_cell.length_c   1.000
_cell.angle_alpha   90.00
_cell.angle_beta   90.00
_cell.angle_gamma   90.00
#
_symmetry.space_group_name_H-M   'P 1'
#
loop_
_entity.id
_entity.type
_entity.pdbx_description
1 polymer ?
#
loop_
_entity_poly.entity_id
_entity_poly.type
_entity_poly.pdbx_seq_one_letter_code
_entity_poly.pdbx_strand_id
1 'polypeptide(L)'
;MQLQMAIERGDAVAIPRTVQLELNAWVEDLAVNESTNIQQAWDFLRDKGFDVSPEPKPKENAIDVFGIIKNAFPDVYLLEPNMENYLEAERRASFRLPPLPKNPEGEEFRDRIIWSQLLTVSAQTEMPIVIVSNDKIFENGANSTEGKSARIVNLKTEDDLNQWLDSRPVPIQNLVTDIFLFSEQMKEYGIDFAEENISRVVDYRSKREPNGNMTKKFVLVTDEANGLPPRINGSLMYLGDDPVILDLKIADRVVQIHRNFTQQEELRSEMNRQMKSAKRQFLESELRRLIGE
;
A
#
# COMPACT_ATOMS: atom_id res chain seq x y z
N MET A 1 11.74 9.71 -2.01
CA MET A 1 11.73 8.82 -3.19
C MET A 1 10.40 8.89 -3.93
N GLN A 2 9.26 8.53 -3.33
CA GLN A 2 7.96 8.51 -4.03
C GLN A 2 7.47 9.88 -4.55
N LEU A 3 7.65 10.95 -3.76
CA LEU A 3 7.34 12.32 -4.23
C LEU A 3 8.14 12.67 -5.48
N GLN A 4 9.43 12.34 -5.49
CA GLN A 4 10.30 12.55 -6.63
C GLN A 4 9.85 11.75 -7.86
N MET A 5 9.53 10.47 -7.67
CA MET A 5 9.05 9.60 -8.75
C MET A 5 7.74 10.12 -9.37
N ALA A 6 6.80 10.59 -8.55
CA ALA A 6 5.57 11.21 -9.03
C ALA A 6 5.85 12.47 -9.86
N ILE A 7 6.75 13.33 -9.39
CA ILE A 7 7.16 14.54 -10.12
C ILE A 7 7.86 14.17 -11.44
N GLU A 8 8.79 13.21 -11.43
CA GLU A 8 9.52 12.75 -12.63
C GLU A 8 8.60 12.12 -13.67
N ARG A 9 7.52 11.46 -13.23
CA ARG A 9 6.45 10.94 -14.10
C ARG A 9 5.56 12.05 -14.67
N GLY A 10 5.66 13.27 -14.14
CA GLY A 10 4.87 14.44 -14.55
C GLY A 10 3.55 14.61 -13.79
N ASP A 11 3.38 13.96 -12.64
CA ASP A 11 2.20 14.16 -11.80
C ASP A 11 2.25 15.49 -11.07
N ALA A 12 1.09 16.15 -10.94
CA ALA A 12 0.92 17.25 -10.01
C ALA A 12 0.72 16.70 -8.58
N VAL A 13 1.71 16.92 -7.71
CA VAL A 13 1.66 16.45 -6.33
C VAL A 13 1.16 17.55 -5.41
N ALA A 14 0.13 17.27 -4.61
CA ALA A 14 -0.41 18.24 -3.67
C ALA A 14 -0.63 17.65 -2.28
N ILE A 15 -0.41 18.46 -1.25
CA ILE A 15 -0.66 18.15 0.15
C ILE A 15 -1.87 18.97 0.60
N PRO A 16 -2.98 18.36 1.08
CA PRO A 16 -4.09 19.12 1.65
C PRO A 16 -3.66 19.97 2.84
N ARG A 17 -4.16 21.22 2.93
CA ARG A 17 -3.81 22.13 4.03
C ARG A 17 -4.06 21.52 5.41
N THR A 18 -5.14 20.77 5.56
CA THR A 18 -5.48 20.08 6.80
C THR A 18 -4.41 19.07 7.22
N VAL A 19 -3.90 18.26 6.28
CA VAL A 19 -2.82 17.28 6.53
C VAL A 19 -1.53 18.00 6.89
N GLN A 20 -1.23 19.12 6.23
CA GLN A 20 -0.06 19.94 6.54
C GLN A 20 -0.10 20.48 7.99
N LEU A 21 -1.26 20.94 8.45
CA LEU A 21 -1.42 21.44 9.83
C LEU A 21 -1.21 20.33 10.87
N GLU A 22 -1.73 19.13 10.60
CA GLU A 22 -1.55 17.97 11.48
C GLU A 22 -0.11 17.51 11.56
N LEU A 23 0.57 17.46 10.41
CA LEU A 23 1.98 17.09 10.37
C LEU A 23 2.84 18.09 11.14
N ASN A 24 2.57 19.39 10.99
CA ASN A 24 3.25 20.42 11.80
C ASN A 24 2.97 20.24 13.29
N ALA A 25 1.71 20.01 13.69
CA ALA A 25 1.35 19.80 15.10
C ALA A 25 2.04 18.56 15.69
N TRP A 26 2.06 17.46 14.94
CA TRP A 26 2.73 16.22 15.36
C TRP A 26 4.24 16.40 15.51
N VAL A 27 4.89 17.08 14.56
CA VAL A 27 6.33 17.39 14.66
C VAL A 27 6.61 18.35 15.83
N GLU A 28 5.72 19.29 16.10
CA GLU A 28 5.81 20.19 17.25
C GLU A 28 5.79 19.40 18.57
N ASP A 29 4.82 18.51 18.73
CA ASP A 29 4.67 17.65 19.90
C ASP A 29 5.89 16.74 20.11
N LEU A 30 6.41 16.13 19.03
CA LEU A 30 7.63 15.32 19.10
C LEU A 30 8.82 16.13 19.58
N ALA A 31 9.03 17.31 19.01
CA ALA A 31 10.15 18.17 19.37
C ALA A 31 10.05 18.68 20.83
N VAL A 32 8.83 18.99 21.30
CA VAL A 32 8.61 19.37 22.70
C VAL A 32 8.93 18.21 23.65
N ASN A 33 8.50 16.99 23.31
CA ASN A 33 8.78 15.80 24.10
C ASN A 33 10.29 15.50 24.15
N GLU A 34 10.98 15.55 23.01
CA GLU A 34 12.43 15.35 22.96
C GLU A 34 13.18 16.44 23.74
N SER A 35 12.82 17.71 23.56
CA SER A 35 13.43 18.82 24.31
C SER A 35 13.24 18.65 25.81
N THR A 36 12.05 18.22 26.25
CA THR A 36 11.76 17.97 27.67
C THR A 36 12.60 16.81 28.21
N ASN A 37 12.74 15.72 27.44
CA ASN A 37 13.58 14.58 27.83
C ASN A 37 15.06 14.95 27.94
N ILE A 38 15.57 15.76 27.00
CA ILE A 38 16.95 16.27 27.03
C ILE A 38 17.16 17.15 28.26
N GLN A 39 16.22 18.06 28.54
CA GLN A 39 16.28 18.92 29.72
C GLN A 39 16.30 18.11 31.01
N GLN A 40 15.41 17.12 31.15
CA GLN A 40 15.37 16.23 32.31
C GLN A 40 16.66 15.42 32.49
N ALA A 41 17.25 14.93 31.39
CA ALA A 41 18.52 14.21 31.42
C ALA A 41 19.67 15.12 31.85
N TRP A 42 19.69 16.36 31.36
CA TRP A 42 20.68 17.36 31.75
C TRP A 42 20.56 17.74 33.23
N ASP A 43 19.35 18.02 33.70
CA ASP A 43 19.08 18.31 35.12
C ASP A 43 19.50 17.14 36.01
N PHE A 44 19.20 15.89 35.62
CA PHE A 44 19.61 14.69 36.36
C PHE A 44 21.14 14.55 36.46
N LEU A 45 21.87 14.74 35.36
CA LEU A 45 23.34 14.63 35.36
C LEU A 45 23.97 15.74 36.21
N ARG A 46 23.46 16.97 36.11
CA ARG A 46 23.89 18.09 36.95
C ARG A 46 23.64 17.80 38.44
N ASP A 47 22.47 17.27 38.79
CA ASP A 47 22.11 16.92 40.18
C ASP A 47 22.99 15.79 40.74
N LYS A 48 23.59 14.95 39.88
CA LYS A 48 24.59 13.93 40.26
C LYS A 48 26.01 14.47 40.36
N GLY A 49 26.22 15.77 40.12
CA GLY A 49 27.51 16.43 40.24
C GLY A 49 28.41 16.32 39.01
N PHE A 50 27.85 15.94 37.85
CA PHE A 50 28.57 16.01 36.58
C PHE A 50 28.56 17.44 36.04
N ASP A 51 29.70 17.88 35.48
CA ASP A 51 29.79 19.13 34.75
C ASP A 51 29.35 18.90 33.29
N VAL A 52 28.12 19.29 32.96
CA VAL A 52 27.52 19.08 31.64
C VAL A 52 27.26 20.43 30.98
N SER A 53 27.98 20.71 29.90
CA SER A 53 27.89 21.95 29.13
C SER A 53 27.89 21.66 27.62
N PRO A 54 27.09 22.38 26.81
CA PRO A 54 26.21 23.49 27.19
C PRO A 54 24.84 23.05 27.75
N GLU A 55 24.18 23.96 28.46
CA GLU A 55 22.76 23.81 28.86
C GLU A 55 21.88 23.69 27.60
N PRO A 56 20.90 22.76 27.59
CA PRO A 56 19.95 22.65 26.50
C PRO A 56 19.19 23.97 26.33
N LYS A 57 19.13 24.47 25.09
CA LYS A 57 18.35 25.66 24.80
C LYS A 57 16.87 25.27 24.64
N PRO A 58 15.94 26.10 25.14
CA PRO A 58 14.53 25.92 24.82
C PRO A 58 14.34 26.06 23.30
N LYS A 59 13.34 25.34 22.78
CA LYS A 59 12.97 25.41 21.36
C LYS A 59 12.49 26.82 21.01
N GLU A 60 13.13 27.44 20.02
CA GLU A 60 12.83 28.84 19.64
C GLU A 60 11.89 28.96 18.42
N ASN A 61 11.77 27.94 17.57
CA ASN A 61 11.02 28.06 16.31
C ASN A 61 10.06 26.88 16.05
N ALA A 62 8.85 27.21 15.60
CA ALA A 62 7.91 26.25 15.02
C ALA A 62 8.53 25.63 13.75
N ILE A 63 8.39 24.31 13.60
CA ILE A 63 8.93 23.60 12.43
C ILE A 63 7.92 23.70 11.28
N ASP A 64 8.29 24.37 10.19
CA ASP A 64 7.49 24.40 8.96
C ASP A 64 7.82 23.20 8.08
N VAL A 65 7.07 22.10 8.28
CA VAL A 65 7.30 20.85 7.56
C VAL A 65 7.02 21.01 6.07
N PHE A 66 6.00 21.79 5.71
CA PHE A 66 5.70 22.04 4.29
C PHE A 66 6.80 22.86 3.62
N GLY A 67 7.32 23.89 4.30
CA GLY A 67 8.47 24.65 3.80
C GLY A 67 9.69 23.75 3.53
N ILE A 68 9.99 22.80 4.42
CA ILE A 68 11.05 21.82 4.22
C ILE A 68 10.78 20.94 2.98
N ILE A 69 9.56 20.39 2.86
CA ILE A 69 9.16 19.56 1.72
C ILE A 69 9.24 20.35 0.42
N LYS A 70 8.73 21.58 0.39
CA LYS A 70 8.71 22.47 -0.78
C LYS A 70 10.10 22.86 -1.24
N ASN A 71 11.04 23.07 -0.30
CA ASN A 71 12.43 23.35 -0.62
C ASN A 71 13.13 22.14 -1.26
N ALA A 72 12.80 20.92 -0.82
CA ALA A 72 13.33 19.69 -1.42
C ALA A 72 12.63 19.32 -2.73
N PHE A 73 11.35 19.63 -2.86
CA PHE A 73 10.49 19.31 -4.01
C PHE A 73 9.69 20.54 -4.45
N PRO A 74 10.27 21.40 -5.32
CA PRO A 74 9.64 22.66 -5.74
C PRO A 74 8.28 22.48 -6.41
N ASP A 75 7.99 21.33 -7.00
CA ASP A 75 6.74 21.03 -7.71
C ASP A 75 5.65 20.39 -6.82
N VAL A 76 5.84 20.38 -5.49
CA VAL A 76 4.79 20.00 -4.54
C VAL A 76 3.94 21.21 -4.19
N TYR A 77 2.62 21.08 -4.27
CA TYR A 77 1.68 22.17 -4.00
C TYR A 77 0.94 21.97 -2.67
N LEU A 78 0.50 23.07 -2.09
CA LEU A 78 -0.44 23.05 -0.96
C LEU A 78 -1.85 23.18 -1.53
N LEU A 79 -2.70 22.20 -1.25
CA LEU A 79 -4.08 22.20 -1.69
C LEU A 79 -4.94 22.89 -0.63
N GLU A 80 -5.21 24.17 -0.87
CA GLU A 80 -6.03 25.00 0.02
C GLU A 80 -7.53 24.72 -0.21
N PRO A 81 -8.31 24.48 0.86
CA PRO A 81 -9.75 24.33 0.74
C PRO A 81 -10.39 25.70 0.51
N ASN A 82 -11.33 25.77 -0.43
CA ASN A 82 -12.16 26.96 -0.61
C ASN A 82 -13.43 26.88 0.28
N MET A 83 -14.19 27.98 0.34
CA MET A 83 -15.42 28.03 1.15
C MET A 83 -16.45 26.97 0.74
N GLU A 84 -16.58 26.69 -0.55
CA GLU A 84 -17.51 25.68 -1.06
C GLU A 84 -17.15 24.27 -0.56
N ASN A 85 -15.85 23.97 -0.39
CA ASN A 85 -15.40 22.70 0.17
C ASN A 85 -15.85 22.53 1.62
N TYR A 86 -15.81 23.60 2.43
CA TYR A 86 -16.30 23.56 3.81
C TYR A 86 -17.82 23.37 3.87
N LEU A 87 -18.56 24.13 3.06
CA LEU A 87 -20.03 24.03 2.99
C LEU A 87 -20.48 22.65 2.50
N GLU A 88 -19.79 22.09 1.51
CA GLU A 88 -20.07 20.75 1.00
C GLU A 88 -19.73 19.66 2.02
N ALA A 89 -18.62 19.79 2.75
CA ALA A 89 -18.28 18.89 3.84
C ALA A 89 -19.33 18.93 4.96
N GLU A 90 -19.82 20.11 5.32
CA GLU A 90 -20.90 20.32 6.29
C GLU A 90 -22.19 19.67 5.81
N ARG A 91 -22.63 19.97 4.58
CA ARG A 91 -23.80 19.35 3.97
C ARG A 91 -23.71 17.82 4.02
N ARG A 92 -22.57 17.25 3.65
CA ARG A 92 -22.36 15.79 3.68
C ARG A 92 -22.43 15.22 5.10
N ALA A 93 -21.85 15.91 6.07
CA ALA A 93 -21.95 15.51 7.48
C ALA A 93 -23.41 15.53 7.96
N SER A 94 -24.13 16.65 7.75
CA SER A 94 -25.51 16.81 8.20
C SER A 94 -26.48 15.82 7.57
N PHE A 95 -26.33 15.55 6.26
CA PHE A 95 -27.20 14.63 5.52
C PHE A 95 -26.68 13.20 5.46
N ARG A 96 -25.57 12.88 6.16
CA ARG A 96 -24.90 11.56 6.14
C ARG A 96 -24.65 11.05 4.72
N LEU A 97 -24.20 11.94 3.85
CA LEU A 97 -23.85 11.60 2.48
C LEU A 97 -22.47 10.95 2.42
N PRO A 98 -22.19 10.15 1.38
CA PRO A 98 -20.85 9.68 1.08
C PRO A 98 -19.83 10.84 1.04
N PRO A 99 -18.54 10.58 1.32
CA PRO A 99 -17.98 9.29 1.71
C PRO A 99 -18.39 8.93 3.13
N LEU A 100 -18.80 7.68 3.32
CA LEU A 100 -19.27 7.20 4.62
C LEU A 100 -18.07 6.77 5.48
N PRO A 101 -17.94 7.24 6.73
CA PRO A 101 -16.90 6.79 7.62
C PRO A 101 -17.12 5.32 8.04
N LYS A 102 -16.07 4.63 8.49
CA LYS A 102 -16.21 3.26 9.03
C LYS A 102 -16.83 3.27 10.44
N ASN A 103 -16.47 4.25 11.26
CA ASN A 103 -17.05 4.49 12.58
C ASN A 103 -17.78 5.84 12.58
N PRO A 104 -19.11 5.88 12.81
CA PRO A 104 -19.87 7.12 12.85
C PRO A 104 -19.54 7.99 14.08
N GLU A 105 -18.84 7.47 15.08
CA GLU A 105 -18.38 8.26 16.25
C GLU A 105 -17.06 9.01 15.99
N GLY A 106 -16.31 8.62 14.96
CA GLY A 106 -15.04 9.23 14.57
C GLY A 106 -15.17 10.04 13.28
N GLU A 107 -16.23 10.85 13.14
CA GLU A 107 -16.39 11.74 11.99
C GLU A 107 -15.31 12.81 12.00
N GLU A 108 -14.22 12.59 11.28
CA GLU A 108 -13.23 13.64 11.03
C GLU A 108 -13.75 14.52 9.90
N PHE A 109 -14.34 15.67 10.27
CA PHE A 109 -14.79 16.72 9.33
C PHE A 109 -13.70 17.08 8.30
N ARG A 110 -12.44 16.97 8.73
CA ARG A 110 -11.22 17.01 7.91
C ARG A 110 -11.33 16.18 6.63
N ASP A 111 -11.68 14.90 6.76
CA ASP A 111 -11.65 13.98 5.62
C ASP A 111 -12.76 14.28 4.62
N ARG A 112 -13.88 14.83 5.09
CA ARG A 112 -14.95 15.34 4.23
C ARG A 112 -14.52 16.59 3.49
N ILE A 113 -13.72 17.47 4.10
CA ILE A 113 -13.11 18.62 3.41
C ILE A 113 -12.16 18.12 2.33
N ILE A 114 -11.24 17.20 2.67
CA ILE A 114 -10.30 16.61 1.70
C ILE A 114 -11.07 15.98 0.54
N TRP A 115 -12.10 15.18 0.82
CA TRP A 115 -12.94 14.58 -0.23
C TRP A 115 -13.59 15.64 -1.14
N SER A 116 -14.13 16.70 -0.55
CA SER A 116 -14.76 17.80 -1.30
C SER A 116 -13.76 18.54 -2.19
N GLN A 117 -12.51 18.69 -1.72
CA GLN A 117 -11.41 19.20 -2.54
C GLN A 117 -11.11 18.25 -3.70
N LEU A 118 -11.00 16.94 -3.47
CA LEU A 118 -10.75 15.96 -4.54
C LEU A 118 -11.83 16.01 -5.63
N LEU A 119 -13.10 16.15 -5.25
CA LEU A 119 -14.21 16.31 -6.19
C LEU A 119 -14.13 17.63 -6.98
N THR A 120 -13.71 18.71 -6.32
CA THR A 120 -13.54 20.01 -6.98
C THR A 120 -12.42 19.94 -8.02
N VAL A 121 -11.29 19.34 -7.65
CA VAL A 121 -10.15 19.16 -8.55
C VAL A 121 -10.52 18.22 -9.70
N SER A 122 -11.20 17.11 -9.43
CA SER A 122 -11.57 16.14 -10.47
C SER A 122 -12.56 16.71 -11.50
N ALA A 123 -13.39 17.69 -11.11
CA ALA A 123 -14.25 18.40 -12.04
C ALA A 123 -13.47 19.28 -13.03
N GLN A 124 -12.22 19.64 -12.71
CA GLN A 124 -11.36 20.54 -13.49
C GLN A 124 -10.30 19.80 -14.31
N THR A 125 -10.23 18.47 -14.21
CA THR A 125 -9.24 17.67 -14.93
C THR A 125 -9.83 16.38 -15.49
N GLU A 126 -9.34 15.98 -16.65
CA GLU A 126 -9.69 14.70 -17.26
C GLU A 126 -8.88 13.55 -16.65
N MET A 127 -7.74 13.86 -16.02
CA MET A 127 -6.85 12.87 -15.39
C MET A 127 -7.44 12.29 -14.11
N PRO A 128 -7.11 11.04 -13.75
CA PRO A 128 -7.53 10.46 -12.48
C PRO A 128 -6.89 11.20 -11.30
N ILE A 129 -7.65 11.34 -10.21
CA ILE A 129 -7.14 11.89 -8.96
C ILE A 129 -6.74 10.74 -8.04
N VAL A 130 -5.51 10.76 -7.58
CA VAL A 130 -4.96 9.69 -6.74
C VAL A 130 -4.81 10.23 -5.32
N ILE A 131 -5.51 9.60 -4.38
CA ILE A 131 -5.30 9.82 -2.96
C ILE A 131 -4.55 8.62 -2.38
N VAL A 132 -3.53 8.91 -1.58
CA VAL A 132 -2.74 7.90 -0.86
C VAL A 132 -3.18 7.94 0.60
N SER A 133 -4.08 7.05 0.99
CA SER A 133 -4.54 6.94 2.37
C SER A 133 -5.09 5.56 2.71
N ASN A 134 -4.79 5.10 3.92
CA ASN A 134 -5.38 3.89 4.48
C ASN A 134 -6.74 4.15 5.15
N ASP A 135 -7.22 5.40 5.17
CA ASP A 135 -8.48 5.74 5.81
C ASP A 135 -9.66 5.20 5.01
N LYS A 136 -10.58 4.60 5.77
CA LYS A 136 -11.74 3.91 5.21
C LYS A 136 -12.71 4.85 4.52
N ILE A 137 -12.72 6.13 4.91
CA ILE A 137 -13.57 7.14 4.29
C ILE A 137 -13.18 7.35 2.82
N PHE A 138 -11.89 7.42 2.49
CA PHE A 138 -11.44 7.58 1.09
C PHE A 138 -11.61 6.29 0.29
N GLU A 139 -11.46 5.12 0.91
CA GLU A 139 -11.83 3.84 0.28
C GLU A 139 -13.33 3.79 -0.06
N ASN A 140 -14.19 4.12 0.89
CA ASN A 140 -15.64 4.10 0.69
C ASN A 140 -16.06 5.16 -0.34
N GLY A 141 -15.43 6.33 -0.30
CA GLY A 141 -15.60 7.41 -1.26
C GLY A 141 -15.24 6.97 -2.67
N ALA A 142 -14.01 6.49 -2.89
CA ALA A 142 -13.53 6.07 -4.21
C ALA A 142 -14.36 4.93 -4.81
N ASN A 143 -14.89 4.03 -3.97
CA ASN A 143 -15.75 2.93 -4.41
C ASN A 143 -17.21 3.33 -4.67
N SER A 144 -17.64 4.53 -4.24
CA SER A 144 -18.98 5.04 -4.48
C SER A 144 -19.20 5.43 -5.95
N THR A 145 -20.46 5.55 -6.38
CA THR A 145 -20.81 6.00 -7.73
C THR A 145 -20.24 7.38 -8.05
N GLU A 146 -20.21 8.27 -7.06
CA GLU A 146 -19.64 9.61 -7.19
C GLU A 146 -18.12 9.55 -7.37
N GLY A 147 -17.41 8.82 -6.50
CA GLY A 147 -15.95 8.67 -6.58
C GLY A 147 -15.49 8.06 -7.91
N LYS A 148 -16.22 7.05 -8.41
CA LYS A 148 -15.98 6.45 -9.73
C LYS A 148 -16.20 7.44 -10.87
N SER A 149 -17.31 8.19 -10.84
CA SER A 149 -17.61 9.23 -11.83
C SER A 149 -16.55 10.35 -11.81
N ALA A 150 -16.04 10.68 -10.63
CA ALA A 150 -14.98 11.64 -10.40
C ALA A 150 -13.56 11.09 -10.67
N ARG A 151 -13.41 9.84 -11.15
CA ARG A 151 -12.11 9.21 -11.43
C ARG A 151 -11.14 9.24 -10.24
N ILE A 152 -11.65 9.16 -9.02
CA ILE A 152 -10.84 9.16 -7.80
C ILE A 152 -10.38 7.73 -7.50
N VAL A 153 -9.07 7.55 -7.33
CA VAL A 153 -8.41 6.29 -7.00
C VAL A 153 -7.79 6.41 -5.62
N ASN A 154 -8.14 5.49 -4.71
CA ASN A 154 -7.47 5.39 -3.41
C ASN A 154 -6.39 4.30 -3.44
N LEU A 155 -5.15 4.67 -3.11
CA LEU A 155 -4.02 3.77 -2.91
C LEU A 155 -3.73 3.66 -1.41
N LYS A 156 -3.81 2.45 -0.86
CA LYS A 156 -3.82 2.26 0.61
C LYS A 156 -2.44 1.98 1.18
N THR A 157 -1.54 1.44 0.35
CA THR A 157 -0.24 0.96 0.77
C THR A 157 0.87 1.60 -0.05
N GLU A 158 2.08 1.58 0.50
CA GLU A 158 3.28 2.00 -0.20
C GLU A 158 3.47 1.22 -1.51
N ASP A 159 3.18 -0.08 -1.50
CA ASP A 159 3.24 -0.95 -2.67
C ASP A 159 2.23 -0.54 -3.76
N ASP A 160 1.02 -0.14 -3.38
CA ASP A 160 0.03 0.37 -4.34
C ASP A 160 0.52 1.66 -5.01
N LEU A 161 1.15 2.56 -4.24
CA LEU A 161 1.73 3.80 -4.76
C LEU A 161 2.93 3.53 -5.66
N ASN A 162 3.83 2.65 -5.25
CA ASN A 162 5.00 2.30 -6.07
C ASN A 162 4.58 1.70 -7.42
N GLN A 163 3.62 0.77 -7.42
CA GLN A 163 3.07 0.23 -8.66
C GLN A 163 2.38 1.28 -9.52
N TRP A 164 1.67 2.22 -8.89
CA TRP A 164 1.08 3.33 -9.60
C TRP A 164 2.16 4.19 -10.27
N LEU A 165 3.27 4.45 -9.60
CA LEU A 165 4.42 5.22 -10.10
C LEU A 165 5.37 4.38 -10.97
N ASP A 166 4.84 3.36 -11.66
CA ASP A 166 5.56 2.48 -12.62
C ASP A 166 6.76 1.73 -12.02
N SER A 167 6.84 1.63 -10.70
CA SER A 167 7.86 0.88 -9.98
C SER A 167 7.23 -0.32 -9.30
N ARG A 168 7.28 -1.50 -9.93
CA ARG A 168 6.76 -2.73 -9.33
C ARG A 168 7.61 -3.15 -8.11
N PRO A 169 7.04 -3.23 -6.89
CA PRO A 169 7.74 -3.74 -5.72
C PRO A 169 8.22 -5.18 -5.94
N VAL A 170 9.35 -5.55 -5.34
CA VAL A 170 9.94 -6.90 -5.48
C VAL A 170 8.93 -8.03 -5.22
N PRO A 171 8.08 -8.00 -4.17
CA PRO A 171 7.09 -9.05 -3.95
C PRO A 171 6.08 -9.22 -5.09
N ILE A 172 5.70 -8.10 -5.72
CA ILE A 172 4.77 -8.08 -6.86
C ILE A 172 5.49 -8.52 -8.13
N GLN A 173 6.71 -8.06 -8.38
CA GLN A 173 7.50 -8.51 -9.52
C GLN A 173 7.76 -10.02 -9.46
N ASN A 174 8.04 -10.56 -8.28
CA ASN A 174 8.18 -12.00 -8.07
C ASN A 174 6.87 -12.73 -8.37
N LEU A 175 5.72 -12.21 -7.93
CA LEU A 175 4.41 -12.79 -8.27
C LEU A 175 4.17 -12.80 -9.79
N VAL A 176 4.45 -11.69 -10.48
CA VAL A 176 4.30 -11.59 -11.93
C VAL A 176 5.22 -12.58 -12.63
N THR A 177 6.49 -12.66 -12.20
CA THR A 177 7.46 -13.64 -12.69
C THR A 177 6.94 -15.07 -12.49
N ASP A 178 6.41 -15.38 -11.30
CA ASP A 178 5.85 -16.70 -10.99
C ASP A 178 4.62 -17.04 -11.85
N ILE A 179 3.77 -16.06 -12.19
CA ILE A 179 2.64 -16.24 -13.11
C ILE A 179 3.14 -16.62 -14.50
N PHE A 180 4.21 -15.97 -14.99
CA PHE A 180 4.77 -16.27 -16.31
C PHE A 180 5.51 -17.61 -16.41
N LEU A 181 5.76 -18.28 -15.28
CA LEU A 181 6.19 -19.70 -15.27
C LEU A 181 5.10 -20.64 -15.81
N PHE A 182 3.85 -20.18 -15.93
CA PHE A 182 2.73 -20.91 -16.52
C PHE A 182 2.46 -20.51 -17.98
N SER A 183 3.35 -19.73 -18.61
CA SER A 183 3.08 -19.09 -19.92
C SER A 183 2.75 -20.08 -21.04
N GLU A 184 3.43 -21.22 -21.12
CA GLU A 184 3.12 -22.26 -22.10
C GLU A 184 1.72 -22.82 -21.88
N GLN A 185 1.38 -23.17 -20.64
CA GLN A 185 0.07 -23.71 -20.30
C GLN A 185 -1.04 -22.66 -20.45
N MET A 186 -0.78 -21.39 -20.11
CA MET A 186 -1.71 -20.29 -20.33
C MET A 186 -2.10 -20.21 -21.82
N LYS A 187 -1.13 -20.33 -22.73
CA LYS A 187 -1.39 -20.36 -24.19
C LYS A 187 -2.25 -21.54 -24.62
N GLU A 188 -2.05 -22.73 -24.04
CA GLU A 188 -2.90 -23.90 -24.30
C GLU A 188 -4.37 -23.67 -23.91
N TYR A 189 -4.61 -22.89 -22.85
CA TYR A 189 -5.95 -22.49 -22.42
C TYR A 189 -6.52 -21.27 -23.18
N GLY A 190 -5.79 -20.74 -24.17
CA GLY A 190 -6.18 -19.58 -24.97
C GLY A 190 -5.98 -18.25 -24.27
N ILE A 191 -5.09 -18.20 -23.27
CA ILE A 191 -4.74 -17.00 -22.52
C ILE A 191 -3.35 -16.57 -22.99
N ASP A 192 -3.30 -15.53 -23.81
CA ASP A 192 -2.05 -14.98 -24.34
C ASP A 192 -1.96 -13.49 -23.98
N PHE A 193 -1.11 -13.18 -23.00
CA PHE A 193 -0.76 -11.81 -22.65
C PHE A 193 0.68 -11.75 -22.17
N ALA A 194 1.33 -10.61 -22.40
CA ALA A 194 2.70 -10.34 -22.00
C ALA A 194 2.74 -9.59 -20.65
N GLU A 195 3.92 -9.54 -20.04
CA GLU A 195 4.15 -8.81 -18.80
C GLU A 195 3.82 -7.32 -18.92
N GLU A 196 4.04 -6.77 -20.11
CA GLU A 196 3.76 -5.39 -20.49
C GLU A 196 2.26 -5.06 -20.44
N ASN A 197 1.39 -6.06 -20.62
CA ASN A 197 -0.06 -5.88 -20.55
C ASN A 197 -0.59 -5.79 -19.12
N ILE A 198 0.25 -6.06 -18.11
CA ILE A 198 -0.12 -5.88 -16.70
C ILE A 198 0.26 -4.46 -16.28
N SER A 199 -0.72 -3.56 -16.17
CA SER A 199 -0.43 -2.21 -15.64
C SER A 199 -0.07 -2.26 -14.15
N ARG A 200 -0.82 -3.02 -13.35
CA ARG A 200 -0.61 -3.16 -11.90
C ARG A 200 -1.28 -4.41 -11.33
N VAL A 201 -0.87 -4.77 -10.12
CA VAL A 201 -1.47 -5.83 -9.30
C VAL A 201 -2.09 -5.22 -8.05
N VAL A 202 -3.39 -5.41 -7.88
CA VAL A 202 -4.15 -4.90 -6.72
C VAL A 202 -4.72 -6.04 -5.89
N ASP A 203 -5.17 -5.74 -4.66
CA ASP A 203 -5.74 -6.72 -3.73
C ASP A 203 -4.82 -7.93 -3.45
N TYR A 204 -3.50 -7.71 -3.50
CA TYR A 204 -2.50 -8.73 -3.23
C TYR A 204 -2.55 -9.17 -1.75
N ARG A 205 -2.79 -10.46 -1.50
CA ARG A 205 -2.82 -11.04 -0.15
C ARG A 205 -2.20 -12.42 -0.16
N SER A 206 -1.34 -12.69 0.82
CA SER A 206 -0.77 -14.01 1.05
C SER A 206 -1.48 -14.69 2.21
N LYS A 207 -1.94 -15.93 2.01
CA LYS A 207 -2.59 -16.74 3.05
C LYS A 207 -1.92 -18.10 3.11
N ARG A 208 -1.53 -18.52 4.31
CA ARG A 208 -1.07 -19.89 4.55
C ARG A 208 -2.28 -20.78 4.84
N GLU A 209 -2.47 -21.82 4.04
CA GLU A 209 -3.56 -22.76 4.19
C GLU A 209 -3.26 -23.82 5.27
N PRO A 210 -4.28 -24.47 5.86
CA PRO A 210 -4.10 -25.46 6.94
C PRO A 210 -3.22 -26.65 6.56
N ASN A 211 -3.16 -27.00 5.28
CA ASN A 211 -2.30 -28.05 4.72
C ASN A 211 -0.82 -27.62 4.61
N GLY A 212 -0.48 -26.39 5.01
CA GLY A 212 0.87 -25.85 4.98
C GLY A 212 1.24 -25.13 3.68
N ASN A 213 0.39 -25.20 2.64
CA ASN A 213 0.60 -24.51 1.37
C ASN A 213 0.41 -23.00 1.53
N MET A 214 1.05 -22.23 0.65
CA MET A 214 0.83 -20.79 0.59
C MET A 214 -0.03 -20.48 -0.63
N THR A 215 -1.07 -19.68 -0.46
CA THR A 215 -1.90 -19.19 -1.55
C THR A 215 -1.80 -17.68 -1.59
N LYS A 216 -1.36 -17.13 -2.72
CA LYS A 216 -1.38 -15.70 -2.99
C LYS A 216 -2.59 -15.36 -3.84
N LYS A 217 -3.45 -14.47 -3.36
CA LYS A 217 -4.61 -13.93 -4.10
C LYS A 217 -4.26 -12.53 -4.62
N PHE A 218 -4.72 -12.21 -5.81
CA PHE A 218 -4.41 -10.95 -6.47
C PHE A 218 -5.46 -10.60 -7.53
N VAL A 219 -5.42 -9.36 -8.00
CA VAL A 219 -6.17 -8.90 -9.17
C VAL A 219 -5.21 -8.19 -10.11
N LEU A 220 -5.04 -8.73 -11.32
CA LEU A 220 -4.28 -8.07 -12.37
C LEU A 220 -5.15 -7.00 -13.00
N VAL A 221 -4.65 -5.77 -13.10
CA VAL A 221 -5.25 -4.70 -13.89
C VAL A 221 -4.50 -4.65 -15.21
N THR A 222 -5.23 -4.79 -16.31
CA THR A 222 -4.67 -4.82 -17.66
C THR A 222 -4.93 -3.49 -18.37
N ASP A 223 -4.20 -3.26 -19.44
CA ASP A 223 -4.34 -2.09 -20.33
C ASP A 223 -5.52 -2.21 -21.33
N GLU A 224 -6.39 -3.21 -21.18
CA GLU A 224 -7.45 -3.60 -22.15
C GLU A 224 -6.91 -3.89 -23.58
N ALA A 225 -5.59 -3.89 -23.76
CA ALA A 225 -4.96 -4.25 -25.02
C ALA A 225 -5.10 -5.77 -25.23
N ASN A 226 -5.07 -6.17 -26.50
CA ASN A 226 -5.12 -7.57 -26.92
C ASN A 226 -6.39 -8.34 -26.49
N GLY A 227 -7.49 -7.64 -26.18
CA GLY A 227 -8.78 -8.26 -25.85
C GLY A 227 -8.87 -8.84 -24.43
N LEU A 228 -7.94 -8.46 -23.54
CA LEU A 228 -7.98 -8.84 -22.14
C LEU A 228 -9.06 -8.05 -21.39
N PRO A 229 -9.78 -8.67 -20.43
CA PRO A 229 -10.65 -7.91 -19.56
C PRO A 229 -9.82 -6.97 -18.68
N PRO A 230 -10.33 -5.78 -18.32
CA PRO A 230 -9.59 -4.76 -17.56
C PRO A 230 -9.11 -5.24 -16.19
N ARG A 231 -9.76 -6.28 -15.65
CA ARG A 231 -9.43 -6.88 -14.36
C ARG A 231 -9.53 -8.40 -14.43
N ILE A 232 -8.46 -9.08 -14.05
CA ILE A 232 -8.40 -10.54 -13.95
C ILE A 232 -8.16 -10.89 -12.48
N ASN A 233 -9.15 -11.56 -11.85
CA ASN A 233 -8.95 -12.06 -10.49
C ASN A 233 -8.14 -13.35 -10.55
N GLY A 234 -7.10 -13.46 -9.73
CA GLY A 234 -6.20 -14.59 -9.74
C GLY A 234 -5.89 -15.15 -8.36
N SER A 235 -5.53 -16.43 -8.32
CA SER A 235 -4.89 -17.02 -7.16
C SER A 235 -3.78 -17.96 -7.59
N LEU A 236 -2.63 -17.87 -6.93
CA LEU A 236 -1.47 -18.69 -7.18
C LEU A 236 -1.15 -19.50 -5.93
N MET A 237 -1.22 -20.82 -6.06
CA MET A 237 -0.90 -21.76 -5.00
C MET A 237 0.56 -22.18 -5.11
N TYR A 238 1.22 -22.22 -3.97
CA TYR A 238 2.60 -22.64 -3.79
C TYR A 238 2.66 -23.87 -2.91
N LEU A 239 3.47 -24.84 -3.33
CA LEU A 239 3.81 -26.01 -2.55
C LEU A 239 5.25 -25.87 -2.09
N GLY A 240 5.43 -25.40 -0.85
CA GLY A 240 6.73 -24.90 -0.41
C GLY A 240 7.00 -23.53 -1.02
N ASP A 241 8.09 -23.43 -1.80
CA ASP A 241 8.51 -22.18 -2.45
C ASP A 241 8.21 -22.20 -3.96
N ASP A 242 7.69 -23.33 -4.48
CA ASP A 242 7.43 -23.52 -5.91
C ASP A 242 5.95 -23.24 -6.23
N PRO A 243 5.66 -22.38 -7.21
CA PRO A 243 4.30 -22.17 -7.70
C PRO A 243 3.83 -23.42 -8.47
N VAL A 244 2.63 -23.92 -8.15
CA VAL A 244 2.09 -25.20 -8.66
C VAL A 244 0.79 -25.05 -9.44
N ILE A 245 -0.10 -24.17 -8.99
CA ILE A 245 -1.45 -24.01 -9.56
C ILE A 245 -1.76 -22.53 -9.67
N LEU A 246 -2.10 -22.09 -10.87
CA LEU A 246 -2.57 -20.75 -11.17
C LEU A 246 -4.05 -20.81 -11.55
N ASP A 247 -4.89 -20.17 -10.74
CA ASP A 247 -6.30 -19.97 -11.05
C ASP A 247 -6.49 -18.54 -11.55
N LEU A 248 -7.06 -18.37 -12.74
CA LEU A 248 -7.43 -17.08 -13.31
C LEU A 248 -8.93 -17.04 -13.62
N LYS A 249 -9.60 -15.99 -13.15
CA LYS A 249 -10.99 -15.68 -13.53
C LYS A 249 -10.99 -14.61 -14.59
N ILE A 250 -11.27 -15.00 -15.82
CA ILE A 250 -11.32 -14.15 -17.00
C ILE A 250 -12.78 -14.09 -17.45
N ALA A 251 -13.39 -12.91 -17.33
CA ALA A 251 -14.84 -12.71 -17.51
C ALA A 251 -15.66 -13.71 -16.67
N ASP A 252 -16.47 -14.56 -17.33
CA ASP A 252 -17.33 -15.56 -16.68
C ASP A 252 -16.69 -16.95 -16.58
N ARG A 253 -15.43 -17.11 -17.02
CA ARG A 253 -14.71 -18.38 -16.99
C ARG A 253 -13.67 -18.38 -15.87
N VAL A 254 -13.62 -19.47 -15.12
CA VAL A 254 -12.48 -19.79 -14.23
C VAL A 254 -11.60 -20.81 -14.95
N VAL A 255 -10.32 -20.47 -15.10
CA VAL A 255 -9.31 -21.33 -15.70
C VAL A 255 -8.32 -21.71 -14.61
N GLN A 256 -8.22 -23.00 -14.33
CA GLN A 256 -7.25 -23.56 -13.42
C GLN A 256 -6.13 -24.19 -14.24
N ILE A 257 -4.90 -23.74 -13.99
CA ILE A 257 -3.72 -24.08 -14.78
C ILE A 257 -2.71 -24.74 -13.87
N HIS A 258 -2.35 -25.97 -14.19
CA HIS A 258 -1.34 -26.72 -13.47
C HIS A 258 0.02 -26.50 -14.13
N ARG A 259 1.05 -26.27 -13.32
CA ARG A 259 2.40 -26.11 -13.83
C ARG A 259 2.97 -27.46 -14.28
N ASN A 260 3.49 -27.51 -15.50
CA ASN A 260 4.37 -28.62 -15.89
C ASN A 260 5.77 -28.28 -15.40
N PHE A 261 6.28 -29.07 -14.46
CA PHE A 261 7.64 -28.91 -13.97
C PHE A 261 8.63 -29.46 -14.98
N THR A 262 9.76 -28.79 -15.14
CA THR A 262 10.90 -29.40 -15.83
C THR A 262 11.52 -30.48 -14.93
N GLN A 263 12.20 -31.48 -15.51
CA GLN A 263 12.84 -32.56 -14.74
C GLN A 263 13.79 -32.06 -13.65
N GLN A 264 14.49 -30.94 -13.89
CA GLN A 264 15.38 -30.33 -12.91
C GLN A 264 14.62 -29.69 -11.74
N GLU A 265 13.45 -29.10 -12.01
CA GLU A 265 12.60 -28.50 -10.98
C GLU A 265 11.87 -29.56 -10.16
N GLU A 266 11.44 -30.66 -10.77
CA GLU A 266 10.89 -31.82 -10.06
C GLU A 266 11.89 -32.36 -9.04
N LEU A 267 13.14 -32.62 -9.48
CA LEU A 267 14.23 -33.08 -8.62
C LEU A 267 14.49 -32.10 -7.46
N ARG A 268 14.53 -30.80 -7.75
CA ARG A 268 14.76 -29.76 -6.73
C ARG A 268 13.60 -29.66 -5.74
N SER A 269 12.36 -29.69 -6.23
CA SER A 269 11.16 -29.63 -5.39
C SER A 269 11.06 -30.87 -4.49
N GLU A 270 11.36 -32.05 -5.03
CA GLU A 270 11.36 -33.30 -4.28
C GLU A 270 12.46 -33.32 -3.20
N MET A 271 13.67 -32.89 -3.53
CA MET A 271 14.76 -32.74 -2.57
C MET A 271 14.41 -31.75 -1.45
N ASN A 272 13.82 -30.61 -1.79
CA ASN A 272 13.36 -29.62 -0.80
C ASN A 272 12.26 -30.17 0.11
N ARG A 273 11.34 -30.98 -0.42
CA ARG A 273 10.31 -31.66 0.38
C ARG A 273 10.93 -32.66 1.35
N GLN A 274 11.89 -33.47 0.88
CA GLN A 274 12.61 -34.41 1.73
C GLN A 274 13.40 -33.69 2.83
N MET A 275 14.07 -32.58 2.52
CA MET A 275 14.76 -31.77 3.53
C MET A 275 13.81 -31.15 4.56
N LYS A 276 12.68 -30.57 4.12
CA LYS A 276 11.69 -29.97 5.03
C LYS A 276 11.03 -31.03 5.93
N SER A 277 10.72 -32.22 5.39
CA SER A 277 10.18 -33.33 6.20
C SER A 277 11.21 -33.87 7.19
N ALA A 278 12.46 -34.09 6.76
CA ALA A 278 13.55 -34.54 7.61
C ALA A 278 13.83 -33.54 8.74
N LYS A 279 13.86 -32.22 8.45
CA LYS A 279 14.04 -31.18 9.46
C LYS A 279 12.90 -31.16 10.47
N ARG A 280 11.66 -31.36 10.02
CA ARG A 280 10.49 -31.44 10.91
C ARG A 280 10.54 -32.67 11.82
N GLN A 281 10.86 -33.84 11.25
CA GLN A 281 11.04 -35.09 12.02
C GLN A 281 12.18 -34.96 13.04
N PHE A 282 13.30 -34.33 12.65
CA PHE A 282 14.40 -34.04 13.56
C PHE A 282 13.95 -33.15 14.73
N LEU A 283 13.28 -32.02 14.45
CA LEU A 283 12.77 -31.11 15.48
C LEU A 283 11.73 -31.79 16.39
N GLU A 284 10.83 -32.61 15.84
CA GLU A 284 9.86 -33.39 16.63
C GLU A 284 10.57 -34.42 17.52
N SER A 285 11.63 -35.08 17.04
CA SER A 285 12.43 -36.02 17.84
C SER A 285 13.23 -35.32 18.94
N GLU A 286 13.76 -34.13 18.67
CA GLU A 286 14.50 -33.33 19.63
C GLU A 286 13.58 -32.76 20.72
N LEU A 287 12.38 -32.30 20.33
CA LEU A 287 11.32 -31.92 21.26
C LEU A 287 10.90 -33.07 22.17
N ARG A 288 10.64 -34.27 21.62
CA ARG A 288 10.31 -35.47 22.42
C ARG A 288 11.40 -35.81 23.44
N ARG A 289 12.65 -35.76 23.01
CA ARG A 289 13.81 -35.96 23.89
C ARG A 289 13.91 -34.90 24.99
N LEU A 290 13.55 -33.65 24.72
CA LEU A 290 13.58 -32.55 25.70
C LEU A 290 12.42 -32.62 26.71
N ILE A 291 11.27 -33.16 26.33
CA ILE A 291 10.11 -33.35 27.22
C ILE A 291 10.11 -34.71 27.96
N GLY A 292 11.11 -35.55 27.73
CA GLY A 292 11.33 -36.78 28.48
C GLY A 292 10.52 -38.00 28.01
N GLU A 293 10.09 -38.01 26.74
CA GLU A 293 9.59 -39.22 26.05
C GLU A 293 10.71 -40.01 25.37
#